data_AF-A0A3A4Q2C8-F1
#
_entry.id   AF-A0A3A4Q2C8-F1
#
_cell.length_a   1.000
_cell.length_b   1.000
_cell.length_c   1.000
_cell.angle_alpha   90.00
_cell.angle_beta   90.00
_cell.angle_gamma   90.00
#
_symmetry.space_group_name_H-M   'P 1'
#
loop_
_entity.id
_entity.type
_entity.pdbx_description
1 polymer ?
#
loop_
_entity_poly.entity_id
_entity_poly.type
_entity_poly.pdbx_seq_one_letter_code
_entity_poly.pdbx_strand_id
1 'polypeptide(L)'
;MDRPLRTIQQQDIDSLDSEARRFRRQLVAALEEDPIEDGVSHPAERLIEQAFCDDADRARGWLSDALSAISPVRPGTAASLLRCIGRIDYAQTGAWGLGVAADALRHGDPEVRDAAIRALESWGGNDCLVMLRGHHDPEAWLRSYVEQVTLDLSAATP
;
A
#
# COMPACT_ATOMS: atom_id res chain seq x y z
N MET A 1 42.28 -2.54 0.09
CA MET A 1 41.69 -2.61 1.45
C MET A 1 40.26 -3.06 1.27
N ASP A 2 40.04 -4.37 1.24
CA ASP A 2 38.72 -4.98 1.21
C ASP A 2 38.08 -4.85 2.59
N ARG A 3 36.89 -4.25 2.66
CA ARG A 3 36.05 -4.35 3.86
C ARG A 3 35.41 -5.75 3.86
N PRO A 4 35.55 -6.55 4.93
CA PRO A 4 34.88 -7.84 4.98
C PRO A 4 33.36 -7.62 5.03
N LEU A 5 32.64 -8.28 4.12
CA LEU A 5 31.18 -8.40 4.15
C LEU A 5 30.79 -9.03 5.49
N ARG A 6 30.02 -8.31 6.32
CA ARG A 6 29.49 -8.83 7.58
C ARG A 6 28.59 -10.02 7.27
N THR A 7 29.00 -11.22 7.69
CA THR A 7 28.14 -12.41 7.68
C THR A 7 26.98 -12.19 8.63
N ILE A 8 25.76 -12.10 8.11
CA ILE A 8 24.52 -12.06 8.90
C ILE A 8 24.42 -13.37 9.69
N GLN A 9 24.20 -13.29 11.02
CA GLN A 9 24.10 -14.48 11.86
C GLN A 9 22.67 -15.02 11.85
N GLN A 10 22.48 -16.34 11.96
CA GLN A 10 21.15 -17.00 11.93
C GLN A 10 20.18 -16.43 12.98
N GLN A 11 20.70 -15.97 14.12
CA GLN A 11 19.90 -15.36 15.19
C GLN A 11 19.28 -14.01 14.77
N ASP A 12 19.95 -13.25 13.90
CA ASP A 12 19.44 -11.99 13.36
C ASP A 12 18.26 -12.25 12.41
N ILE A 13 18.37 -13.31 11.59
CA ILE A 13 17.32 -13.72 10.64
C ILE A 13 16.05 -14.14 11.40
N ASP A 14 16.19 -15.00 12.41
CA ASP A 14 15.05 -15.48 13.21
C ASP A 14 14.36 -14.33 13.97
N SER A 15 15.13 -13.34 14.42
CA SER A 15 14.60 -12.14 15.10
C SER A 15 13.78 -11.27 14.14
N LEU A 16 14.31 -10.99 12.95
CA LEU A 16 13.62 -10.20 11.91
C LEU A 16 12.30 -10.86 11.48
N ASP A 17 12.32 -12.19 11.32
CA ASP A 17 11.12 -12.98 11.02
C ASP A 17 10.05 -12.86 12.11
N SER A 18 10.48 -12.81 13.38
CA SER A 18 9.58 -12.69 14.52
C SER A 18 8.91 -11.31 14.60
N GLU A 19 9.65 -10.25 14.27
CA GLU A 19 9.15 -8.88 14.21
C GLU A 19 8.14 -8.71 13.08
N ALA A 20 8.47 -9.16 11.87
CA ALA A 20 7.58 -9.11 10.71
C ALA A 20 6.24 -9.82 10.99
N ARG A 21 6.30 -11.01 11.61
CA ARG A 21 5.09 -11.76 12.00
C ARG A 21 4.29 -11.05 13.08
N ARG A 22 4.95 -10.40 14.03
CA ARG A 22 4.27 -9.62 15.07
C ARG A 22 3.58 -8.39 14.47
N PHE A 23 4.29 -7.62 13.65
CA PHE A 23 3.75 -6.46 12.94
C PHE A 23 2.52 -6.84 12.13
N ARG A 24 2.62 -7.88 11.28
CA ARG A 24 1.50 -8.34 10.46
C ARG A 24 0.28 -8.73 11.28
N ARG A 25 0.46 -9.44 12.41
CA ARG A 25 -0.67 -9.80 13.28
C ARG A 25 -1.34 -8.58 13.89
N GLN A 26 -0.56 -7.61 14.37
CA GLN A 26 -1.10 -6.37 14.94
C GLN A 26 -1.83 -5.55 13.88
N LEU A 27 -1.26 -5.46 12.68
CA LEU A 27 -1.84 -4.76 11.56
C LEU A 27 -3.18 -5.37 11.14
N VAL A 28 -3.24 -6.70 10.95
CA VAL A 28 -4.50 -7.39 10.60
C VAL A 28 -5.54 -7.22 11.68
N ALA A 29 -5.17 -7.38 12.95
CA ALA A 29 -6.10 -7.19 14.07
C ALA A 29 -6.68 -5.77 14.09
N ALA A 30 -5.83 -4.76 13.87
CA ALA A 30 -6.29 -3.37 13.80
C ALA A 30 -7.25 -3.13 12.62
N LEU A 31 -6.94 -3.67 11.43
CA LEU A 31 -7.79 -3.55 10.24
C LEU A 31 -9.14 -4.28 10.35
N GLU A 32 -9.25 -5.25 11.26
CA GLU A 32 -10.48 -6.02 11.48
C GLU A 32 -11.34 -5.44 12.62
N GLU A 33 -10.80 -4.49 13.40
CA GLU A 33 -11.50 -3.89 14.54
C GLU A 33 -12.57 -2.90 14.09
N ASP A 34 -12.22 -1.98 13.18
CA ASP A 34 -13.11 -0.94 12.67
C ASP A 34 -12.95 -0.77 11.15
N PRO A 35 -14.01 -0.33 10.43
CA PRO A 35 -13.87 0.07 9.04
C PRO A 35 -13.00 1.32 8.91
N ILE A 36 -12.28 1.43 7.79
CA ILE A 36 -11.56 2.66 7.47
C ILE A 36 -12.53 3.68 6.91
N GLU A 37 -12.75 4.77 7.64
CA GLU A 37 -13.59 5.88 7.26
C GLU A 37 -12.77 7.08 6.78
N ASP A 38 -13.30 7.82 5.81
CA ASP A 38 -12.65 9.02 5.28
C ASP A 38 -12.67 10.17 6.28
N GLY A 39 -11.51 10.81 6.47
CA GLY A 39 -11.34 11.89 7.45
C GLY A 39 -11.20 11.42 8.91
N VAL A 40 -11.24 10.11 9.18
CA VAL A 40 -11.04 9.54 10.50
C VAL A 40 -9.73 8.76 10.54
N SER A 41 -8.88 9.04 11.54
CA SER A 41 -7.63 8.30 11.72
C SER A 41 -7.92 6.90 12.25
N HIS A 42 -7.29 5.91 11.63
CA HIS A 42 -7.49 4.50 11.95
C HIS A 42 -6.29 3.93 12.74
N PRO A 43 -6.47 3.02 13.72
CA PRO A 43 -5.36 2.46 14.50
C PRO A 43 -4.25 1.82 13.66
N ALA A 44 -4.61 1.20 12.53
CA ALA A 44 -3.64 0.64 11.59
C ALA A 44 -2.69 1.69 11.01
N GLU A 45 -3.16 2.92 10.77
CA GLU A 45 -2.34 4.01 10.22
C GLU A 45 -1.21 4.38 11.19
N ARG A 46 -1.52 4.46 12.49
CA ARG A 46 -0.51 4.74 13.52
C ARG A 46 0.55 3.64 13.61
N LEU A 47 0.17 2.38 13.44
CA LEU A 47 1.12 1.26 13.40
C LEU A 47 2.05 1.37 12.18
N ILE A 48 1.49 1.75 11.03
CA ILE A 48 2.24 1.93 9.79
C ILE A 48 3.19 3.12 9.92
N GLU A 49 2.69 4.27 10.38
CA GLU A 49 3.48 5.48 10.61
C GLU A 49 4.65 5.21 11.56
N GLN A 50 4.41 4.53 12.68
CA GLN A 50 5.48 4.15 13.61
C GLN A 50 6.52 3.26 12.94
N ALA A 51 6.11 2.27 12.13
CA ALA A 51 7.05 1.41 11.42
C ALA A 51 7.90 2.21 10.42
N PHE A 52 7.32 3.17 9.70
CA PHE A 52 8.06 4.05 8.79
C PHE A 52 9.02 4.98 9.53
N CYS A 53 8.65 5.49 10.71
CA CYS A 53 9.51 6.29 11.57
C CYS A 53 10.71 5.49 12.10
N ASP A 54 10.51 4.21 12.42
CA ASP A 54 11.57 3.34 12.93
C ASP A 54 12.55 2.91 11.82
N ASP A 55 12.04 2.42 10.70
CA ASP A 55 12.82 2.01 9.53
C ASP A 55 11.91 1.89 8.29
N ALA A 56 11.97 2.89 7.41
CA ALA A 56 11.10 2.96 6.23
C ALA A 56 11.29 1.80 5.25
N ASP A 57 12.51 1.31 5.03
CA ASP A 57 12.76 0.22 4.08
C ASP A 57 12.22 -1.11 4.63
N ARG A 58 12.42 -1.35 5.93
CA ARG A 58 11.86 -2.51 6.61
C ARG A 58 10.32 -2.45 6.65
N ALA A 59 9.75 -1.28 6.92
CA ALA A 59 8.29 -1.09 6.92
C ALA A 59 7.67 -1.41 5.56
N ARG A 60 8.27 -0.91 4.47
CA ARG A 60 7.84 -1.25 3.10
C ARG A 60 7.87 -2.74 2.84
N GLY A 61 8.95 -3.42 3.25
CA GLY A 61 9.06 -4.89 3.17
C GLY A 61 7.92 -5.60 3.91
N TRP A 62 7.69 -5.23 5.17
CA TRP A 62 6.62 -5.82 5.98
C TRP A 62 5.21 -5.58 5.41
N LEU A 63 4.97 -4.41 4.83
CA LEU A 63 3.69 -4.07 4.20
C LEU A 63 3.47 -4.85 2.90
N SER A 64 4.50 -4.98 2.07
CA SER A 64 4.44 -5.83 0.87
C SER A 64 4.16 -7.28 1.26
N ASP A 65 4.87 -7.82 2.25
CA ASP A 65 4.65 -9.18 2.75
C ASP A 65 3.23 -9.36 3.32
N ALA A 66 2.72 -8.37 4.05
CA ALA A 66 1.36 -8.38 4.58
C ALA A 66 0.33 -8.39 3.44
N LEU A 67 0.45 -7.50 2.46
CA LEU A 67 -0.44 -7.44 1.29
C LEU A 67 -0.44 -8.75 0.52
N SER A 68 0.74 -9.30 0.19
CA SER A 68 0.85 -10.56 -0.55
C SER A 68 0.22 -11.73 0.22
N ALA A 69 0.31 -11.75 1.55
CA ALA A 69 -0.30 -12.79 2.37
C ALA A 69 -1.82 -12.64 2.53
N ILE A 70 -2.34 -11.42 2.57
CA ILE A 70 -3.74 -11.12 2.86
C ILE A 70 -4.59 -11.13 1.59
N SER A 71 -4.10 -10.52 0.50
CA SER A 71 -4.88 -10.21 -0.71
C SER A 71 -5.63 -11.41 -1.31
N PRO A 72 -5.03 -12.62 -1.43
CA PRO A 72 -5.72 -13.76 -2.03
C PRO A 72 -6.83 -14.36 -1.15
N VAL A 73 -6.80 -14.12 0.16
CA VAL A 73 -7.66 -14.80 1.14
C VAL A 73 -8.71 -13.86 1.73
N ARG A 74 -8.36 -12.58 1.90
CA ARG A 74 -9.19 -11.54 2.53
C ARG A 74 -9.10 -10.23 1.75
N PRO A 75 -9.71 -10.14 0.56
CA PRO A 75 -9.60 -8.97 -0.31
C PRO A 75 -10.05 -7.67 0.36
N GLY A 76 -11.13 -7.67 1.16
CA GLY A 76 -11.57 -6.47 1.88
C GLY A 76 -10.55 -5.95 2.92
N THR A 77 -9.84 -6.87 3.61
CA THR A 77 -8.74 -6.49 4.51
C THR A 77 -7.55 -5.94 3.72
N ALA A 78 -7.23 -6.51 2.56
CA ALA A 78 -6.18 -5.99 1.69
C ALA A 78 -6.54 -4.61 1.11
N ALA A 79 -7.79 -4.39 0.71
CA ALA A 79 -8.31 -3.10 0.29
C ALA A 79 -8.19 -2.07 1.42
N SER A 80 -8.51 -2.47 2.65
CA SER A 80 -8.35 -1.61 3.83
C SER A 80 -6.87 -1.26 4.07
N LEU A 81 -5.96 -2.23 3.99
CA LEU A 81 -4.53 -1.95 4.08
C LEU A 81 -4.05 -0.99 2.98
N LEU A 82 -4.50 -1.18 1.74
CA LEU A 82 -4.19 -0.27 0.63
C LEU A 82 -4.72 1.15 0.87
N ARG A 83 -5.92 1.31 1.45
CA ARG A 83 -6.44 2.63 1.84
C ARG A 83 -5.54 3.31 2.86
N CYS A 84 -5.04 2.59 3.87
CA CYS A 84 -4.06 3.14 4.80
C CYS A 84 -2.76 3.54 4.09
N ILE A 85 -2.25 2.70 3.17
CA ILE A 85 -1.04 2.99 2.40
C ILE A 85 -1.23 4.23 1.50
N GLY A 86 -2.40 4.37 0.87
CA GLY A 86 -2.75 5.52 0.04
C GLY A 86 -2.77 6.85 0.78
N ARG A 87 -2.94 6.84 2.12
CA ARG A 87 -2.90 8.03 2.97
C ARG A 87 -1.49 8.44 3.40
N ILE A 88 -0.48 7.61 3.14
CA ILE A 88 0.92 7.98 3.35
C ILE A 88 1.35 8.95 2.24
N ASP A 89 2.14 9.96 2.60
CA ASP A 89 2.69 10.93 1.65
C ASP A 89 3.46 10.24 0.52
N TYR A 90 3.26 10.71 -0.72
CA TYR A 90 3.95 10.19 -1.89
C TYR A 90 5.49 10.27 -1.77
N ALA A 91 6.03 11.25 -1.03
CA ALA A 91 7.46 11.34 -0.75
C ALA A 91 8.00 10.13 0.03
N GLN A 92 7.15 9.46 0.83
CA GLN A 92 7.52 8.26 1.58
C GLN A 92 7.21 6.96 0.81
N THR A 93 6.18 6.94 -0.03
CA THR A 93 5.80 5.73 -0.79
C THR A 93 6.56 5.61 -2.11
N GLY A 94 6.66 6.71 -2.87
CA GLY A 94 7.42 6.81 -4.13
C GLY A 94 7.21 5.64 -5.08
N ALA A 95 8.30 5.17 -5.68
CA ALA A 95 8.27 4.06 -6.64
C ALA A 95 7.78 2.73 -6.02
N TRP A 96 8.01 2.50 -4.72
CA TRP A 96 7.49 1.32 -4.03
C TRP A 96 5.96 1.36 -3.96
N GLY A 97 5.39 2.51 -3.62
CA GLY A 97 3.94 2.73 -3.60
C GLY A 97 3.30 2.51 -4.96
N LEU A 98 3.91 3.05 -6.02
CA LEU A 98 3.48 2.80 -7.40
C LEU A 98 3.52 1.31 -7.76
N GLY A 99 4.55 0.57 -7.34
CA GLY A 99 4.63 -0.88 -7.53
C GLY A 99 3.47 -1.61 -6.86
N VAL A 100 3.18 -1.27 -5.60
CA VAL A 100 2.04 -1.80 -4.84
C VAL A 100 0.71 -1.51 -5.53
N ALA A 101 0.49 -0.27 -5.96
CA ALA A 101 -0.73 0.11 -6.67
C ALA A 101 -0.87 -0.62 -8.02
N ALA A 102 0.22 -0.76 -8.77
CA ALA A 102 0.22 -1.46 -10.05
C ALA A 102 -0.18 -2.94 -9.91
N ASP A 103 0.27 -3.61 -8.84
CA ASP A 103 -0.13 -4.99 -8.55
C ASP A 103 -1.59 -5.07 -8.10
N ALA A 104 -2.04 -4.13 -7.27
CA ALA A 104 -3.41 -4.07 -6.79
C ALA A 104 -4.43 -3.76 -7.92
N LEU A 105 -4.08 -2.93 -8.90
CA LEU A 105 -4.92 -2.66 -10.08
C LEU A 105 -5.21 -3.91 -10.92
N ARG A 106 -4.34 -4.94 -10.85
CA ARG A 106 -4.53 -6.23 -11.56
C ARG A 106 -5.29 -7.26 -10.72
N HIS A 107 -5.70 -6.91 -9.50
CA HIS A 107 -6.34 -7.84 -8.60
C HIS A 107 -7.74 -8.24 -9.10
N GLY A 108 -8.15 -9.49 -8.86
CA GLY A 108 -9.46 -9.99 -9.30
C GLY A 108 -10.64 -9.35 -8.57
N ASP A 109 -10.42 -8.91 -7.34
CA ASP A 109 -11.44 -8.26 -6.51
C ASP A 109 -11.56 -6.75 -6.81
N PRO A 110 -12.77 -6.22 -7.10
CA PRO A 110 -12.97 -4.82 -7.43
C PRO A 110 -12.71 -3.87 -6.25
N GLU A 111 -12.86 -4.30 -5.00
CA GLU A 111 -12.59 -3.45 -3.83
C GLU A 111 -11.10 -3.17 -3.69
N VAL A 112 -10.26 -4.16 -3.99
CA VAL A 112 -8.79 -4.00 -4.02
C VAL A 112 -8.38 -3.02 -5.13
N ARG A 113 -9.01 -3.10 -6.30
CA ARG A 113 -8.76 -2.17 -7.42
C ARG A 113 -9.22 -0.75 -7.10
N ASP A 114 -10.39 -0.58 -6.49
CA ASP A 114 -10.88 0.72 -5.99
C ASP A 114 -9.87 1.37 -5.03
N ALA A 115 -9.39 0.60 -4.04
CA ALA A 115 -8.41 1.09 -3.07
C ALA A 115 -7.09 1.51 -3.75
N ALA A 116 -6.66 0.81 -4.79
CA ALA A 116 -5.49 1.18 -5.58
C ALA A 116 -5.70 2.49 -6.35
N ILE A 117 -6.85 2.68 -6.97
CA ILE A 117 -7.21 3.92 -7.69
C ILE A 117 -7.23 5.10 -6.72
N ARG A 118 -7.84 4.93 -5.54
CA ARG A 118 -7.86 5.94 -4.46
C ARG A 118 -6.46 6.30 -3.97
N ALA A 119 -5.56 5.31 -3.84
CA ALA A 119 -4.18 5.57 -3.46
C ALA A 119 -3.46 6.42 -4.51
N LEU A 120 -3.62 6.09 -5.80
CA LEU A 120 -3.06 6.87 -6.91
C LEU A 120 -3.66 8.28 -7.00
N GLU A 121 -4.96 8.42 -6.76
CA GLU A 121 -5.63 9.73 -6.66
C GLU A 121 -5.02 10.57 -5.53
N SER A 122 -4.87 9.98 -4.34
CA SER A 122 -4.34 10.66 -3.16
C SER A 122 -2.88 11.10 -3.34
N TRP A 123 -2.04 10.26 -3.96
CA TRP A 123 -0.65 10.61 -4.24
C TRP A 123 -0.52 11.64 -5.36
N GLY A 124 -1.38 11.53 -6.38
CA GLY A 124 -1.39 12.40 -7.54
C GLY A 124 -0.07 12.37 -8.33
N GLY A 125 0.12 13.39 -9.16
CA GLY A 125 1.31 13.53 -10.00
C GLY A 125 1.28 12.73 -11.30
N ASN A 126 2.28 12.99 -12.14
CA ASN A 126 2.30 12.49 -13.51
C ASN A 126 2.43 10.96 -13.59
N ASP A 127 3.18 10.32 -12.70
CA ASP A 127 3.37 8.86 -12.72
C ASP A 127 2.07 8.11 -12.40
N CYS A 128 1.31 8.60 -11.40
CA CYS A 128 -0.02 8.10 -11.07
C CYS A 128 -0.99 8.29 -12.25
N LEU A 129 -0.94 9.46 -12.89
CA LEU A 129 -1.77 9.76 -14.07
C LEU A 129 -1.46 8.82 -15.25
N VAL A 130 -0.19 8.56 -15.54
CA VAL A 130 0.23 7.61 -16.58
C VAL A 130 -0.29 6.20 -16.27
N MET A 131 -0.22 5.77 -15.01
CA MET A 131 -0.72 4.47 -14.58
C MET A 131 -2.23 4.36 -14.76
N LEU A 132 -2.99 5.36 -14.32
CA LEU A 132 -4.46 5.38 -14.43
C LEU A 132 -4.92 5.42 -15.89
N ARG A 133 -4.26 6.18 -16.77
CA ARG A 133 -4.57 6.21 -18.21
C ARG A 133 -4.33 4.87 -18.91
N GLY A 134 -3.39 4.08 -18.41
CA GLY A 134 -3.11 2.73 -18.91
C GLY A 134 -4.03 1.65 -18.33
N HIS A 135 -4.82 1.96 -17.31
CA HIS A 135 -5.70 1.00 -16.64
C HIS A 135 -7.07 0.90 -17.34
N HIS A 136 -7.55 -0.33 -17.50
CA HIS A 136 -8.88 -0.60 -18.03
C HIS A 136 -9.60 -1.55 -17.08
N ASP A 137 -10.62 -1.05 -16.38
CA ASP A 137 -11.38 -1.86 -15.45
C ASP A 137 -12.55 -2.61 -16.14
N PRO A 138 -12.76 -3.91 -15.83
CA PRO A 138 -13.94 -4.64 -16.29
C PRO A 138 -15.24 -4.07 -15.71
N GLU A 139 -15.22 -3.51 -14.49
CA GLU A 139 -16.40 -2.95 -13.85
C GLU A 139 -16.71 -1.57 -14.41
N ALA A 140 -17.94 -1.38 -14.89
CA ALA A 140 -18.35 -0.11 -15.51
C ALA A 140 -18.21 1.09 -14.56
N TRP A 141 -18.55 0.90 -13.29
CA TRP A 141 -18.47 1.97 -12.29
C TRP A 141 -17.03 2.35 -11.95
N LEU A 142 -16.10 1.38 -11.88
CA LEU A 142 -14.68 1.66 -11.67
C LEU A 142 -14.06 2.34 -12.87
N ARG A 143 -14.46 1.96 -14.08
CA ARG A 143 -14.02 2.64 -15.29
C ARG A 143 -14.40 4.12 -15.29
N SER A 144 -15.68 4.42 -14.98
CA SER A 144 -16.13 5.81 -14.84
C SER A 144 -15.37 6.56 -13.74
N TYR A 145 -15.04 5.89 -12.63
CA TYR A 145 -14.26 6.49 -11.56
C TYR A 145 -12.82 6.80 -12.00
N VAL A 146 -12.15 5.88 -12.68
CA VAL A 146 -10.79 6.09 -13.24
C VAL A 146 -10.79 7.24 -14.24
N GLU A 147 -11.80 7.34 -15.10
CA GLU A 147 -11.95 8.43 -16.06
C GLU A 147 -12.07 9.78 -15.33
N GLN A 148 -12.89 9.85 -14.28
CA GLN A 148 -13.05 11.05 -13.46
C GLN A 148 -11.75 11.45 -12.77
N VAL A 149 -11.08 10.52 -12.07
CA VAL A 149 -9.81 10.77 -11.39
C VAL A 149 -8.73 11.23 -12.38
N THR A 150 -8.69 10.60 -13.57
CA THR A 150 -7.74 10.97 -14.62
C THR A 150 -7.96 12.41 -15.09
N LEU A 151 -9.22 12.84 -15.24
CA LEU A 151 -9.56 14.22 -15.60
C LEU A 151 -9.13 15.20 -14.51
N ASP A 152 -9.44 14.89 -13.26
CA ASP A 152 -9.14 15.76 -12.12
C ASP A 152 -7.63 15.92 -11.92
N LEU A 153 -6.87 14.82 -11.97
CA LEU A 153 -5.41 14.85 -11.88
C LEU A 153 -4.76 15.58 -13.07
N SER A 154 -5.33 15.45 -14.27
CA SER A 154 -4.85 16.17 -15.46
C SER A 154 -5.05 17.68 -15.34
N ALA A 155 -6.14 18.11 -14.69
CA ALA A 155 -6.43 19.53 -14.46
C ALA A 155 -5.58 20.13 -13.33
N ALA A 156 -5.17 19.31 -12.35
CA ALA A 156 -4.35 19.72 -11.23
C ALA A 156 -2.84 19.76 -11.54
N THR A 157 -2.39 19.13 -12.62
CA THR A 157 -0.98 19.10 -13.05
C THR A 157 -0.74 20.21 -14.08
N PRO A 158 0.04 21.27 -13.77
CA PRO A 158 0.28 22.39 -14.68
C PRO A 158 1.17 22.04 -15.89
#